data_AF-A0A0R2NME3-F1
#
_entry.id   AF-A0A0R2NME3-F1
#
_cell.length_a   1.000
_cell.length_b   1.000
_cell.length_c   1.000
_cell.angle_alpha   90.00
_cell.angle_beta   90.00
_cell.angle_gamma   90.00
#
_symmetry.space_group_name_H-M   'P 1'
#
loop_
_entity.id
_entity.type
_entity.pdbx_description
1 polymer ?
#
loop_
_entity_poly.entity_id
_entity_poly.type
_entity_poly.pdbx_seq_one_letter_code
_entity_poly.pdbx_strand_id
1 'polypeptide(L)'
;MPDSSISKFFEKSRKERLNIIATFANLSKDELDILENTDGGISFDKADKMIENAIGTFSLPLGVATNFKINGKDYVVPMVIEEPSVIAAASKGAKIARIKGGFEVTADESYSIGQIQILNVDANLAIKKIQDSTSEILELANSKSNTLSKMNKGAKEITCREIDTPSGNMLIVELLIDVGDAMGANITNTMCEAVSPLIEKITGGRALLRILSNYSTRRMVKAKAIFEKESVGGEDVVDNIILAFEFADNDVYRAVTHNKGIMNGIISVANAVGQDSRAIEAAANAYAAISGKYRSLSKWSK
;
A
#
# COMPACT_ATOMS: atom_id res chain seq x y z
N MET A 1 -10.80 -18.98 -18.68
CA MET A 1 -10.55 -18.03 -17.57
C MET A 1 -11.75 -17.10 -17.49
N PRO A 2 -12.18 -16.67 -16.30
CA PRO A 2 -13.32 -15.78 -16.15
C PRO A 2 -13.03 -14.39 -16.75
N ASP A 3 -14.03 -13.74 -17.36
CA ASP A 3 -13.91 -12.42 -18.00
C ASP A 3 -14.53 -11.34 -17.11
N SER A 4 -13.77 -10.29 -16.81
CA SER A 4 -14.22 -9.17 -15.95
C SER A 4 -15.07 -8.15 -16.71
N SER A 5 -15.19 -8.28 -18.04
CA SER A 5 -16.02 -7.42 -18.88
C SER A 5 -17.50 -7.74 -18.76
N ILE A 6 -18.13 -7.24 -17.69
CA ILE A 6 -19.53 -7.55 -17.36
C ILE A 6 -20.47 -6.47 -17.90
N SER A 7 -21.27 -6.83 -18.91
CA SER A 7 -22.22 -5.89 -19.53
C SER A 7 -23.29 -5.42 -18.54
N LYS A 8 -23.50 -4.09 -18.51
CA LYS A 8 -24.59 -3.42 -17.78
C LYS A 8 -24.70 -3.84 -16.30
N PHE A 9 -23.58 -4.12 -15.64
CA PHE A 9 -23.56 -4.59 -14.25
C PHE A 9 -24.30 -3.64 -13.28
N PHE A 10 -24.20 -2.33 -13.52
CA PHE A 10 -24.88 -1.31 -12.71
C PHE A 10 -26.41 -1.32 -12.87
N GLU A 11 -26.96 -1.83 -13.98
CA GLU A 11 -28.42 -1.95 -14.19
C GLU A 11 -29.01 -3.18 -13.47
N LYS A 12 -28.17 -4.13 -13.05
CA LYS A 12 -28.59 -5.39 -12.43
C LYS A 12 -29.02 -5.23 -10.99
N SER A 13 -29.93 -6.09 -10.54
CA SER A 13 -30.31 -6.23 -9.13
C SER A 13 -29.14 -6.76 -8.28
N ARG A 14 -29.22 -6.59 -6.95
CA ARG A 14 -28.20 -7.12 -6.01
C ARG A 14 -27.98 -8.62 -6.20
N LYS A 15 -29.06 -9.41 -6.31
CA LYS A 15 -28.99 -10.87 -6.47
C LYS A 15 -28.29 -11.28 -7.77
N GLU A 16 -28.60 -10.61 -8.88
CA GLU A 16 -27.91 -10.86 -10.16
C GLU A 16 -26.43 -10.49 -10.10
N ARG A 17 -26.09 -9.36 -9.46
CA ARG A 17 -24.69 -8.96 -9.25
C ARG A 17 -23.94 -10.01 -8.45
N LEU A 18 -24.48 -10.45 -7.32
CA LEU A 18 -23.88 -11.46 -6.46
C LEU A 18 -23.70 -12.80 -7.19
N ASN A 19 -24.69 -13.27 -7.94
CA ASN A 19 -24.57 -14.51 -8.73
C ASN A 19 -23.43 -14.44 -9.76
N ILE A 20 -23.29 -13.29 -10.44
CA ILE A 20 -22.19 -13.08 -11.40
C ILE A 20 -20.85 -13.11 -10.70
N ILE A 21 -20.71 -12.44 -9.55
CA ILE A 21 -19.46 -12.41 -8.79
C ILE A 21 -19.13 -13.78 -8.19
N ALA A 22 -20.12 -14.49 -7.65
CA ALA A 22 -19.96 -15.85 -7.15
C ALA A 22 -19.45 -16.80 -8.23
N THR A 23 -19.99 -16.69 -9.45
CA THR A 23 -19.52 -17.47 -10.59
C THR A 23 -18.11 -17.06 -11.02
N PHE A 24 -17.83 -15.77 -11.10
CA PHE A 24 -16.52 -15.25 -11.51
C PHE A 24 -15.40 -15.67 -10.56
N ALA A 25 -15.62 -15.52 -9.25
CA ALA A 25 -14.65 -15.80 -8.21
C ALA A 25 -14.72 -17.24 -7.66
N ASN A 26 -15.66 -18.05 -8.18
CA ASN A 26 -15.94 -19.41 -7.69
C ASN A 26 -16.17 -19.45 -6.17
N LEU A 27 -17.02 -18.54 -5.68
CA LEU A 27 -17.36 -18.45 -4.26
C LEU A 27 -18.17 -19.67 -3.83
N SER A 28 -17.84 -20.18 -2.65
CA SER A 28 -18.65 -21.16 -1.93
C SER A 28 -19.98 -20.56 -1.48
N LYS A 29 -20.90 -21.44 -1.09
CA LYS A 29 -22.20 -21.01 -0.54
C LYS A 29 -22.00 -20.18 0.74
N ASP A 30 -21.11 -20.61 1.62
CA ASP A 30 -20.83 -19.91 2.87
C ASP A 30 -20.26 -18.49 2.64
N GLU A 31 -19.39 -18.32 1.64
CA GLU A 31 -18.86 -17.00 1.25
C GLU A 31 -19.94 -16.10 0.64
N LEU A 32 -20.86 -16.68 -0.14
CA LEU A 32 -22.00 -15.94 -0.69
C LEU A 32 -22.96 -15.51 0.42
N ASP A 33 -23.24 -16.40 1.38
CA ASP A 33 -24.10 -16.12 2.53
C ASP A 33 -23.53 -14.96 3.37
N ILE A 34 -22.20 -14.84 3.51
CA ILE A 34 -21.53 -13.69 4.16
C ILE A 34 -21.83 -12.39 3.42
N LEU A 35 -21.74 -12.38 2.08
CA LEU A 35 -22.01 -11.17 1.26
C LEU A 35 -23.51 -10.83 1.21
N GLU A 36 -24.39 -11.81 1.39
CA GLU A 36 -25.82 -11.63 1.45
C GLU A 36 -26.30 -11.07 2.79
N ASN A 37 -25.58 -11.34 3.87
CA ASN A 37 -25.86 -10.85 5.21
C ASN A 37 -25.75 -9.32 5.31
N THR A 38 -26.56 -8.72 6.19
CA THR A 38 -26.63 -7.28 6.43
C THR A 38 -25.74 -6.82 7.59
N ASP A 39 -25.15 -7.74 8.36
CA ASP A 39 -24.23 -7.43 9.47
C ASP A 39 -22.82 -7.01 9.02
N GLY A 40 -22.54 -6.98 7.71
CA GLY A 40 -21.25 -6.57 7.15
C GLY A 40 -20.16 -7.63 7.29
N GLY A 41 -20.50 -8.87 7.66
CA GLY A 41 -19.57 -10.00 7.67
C GLY A 41 -18.67 -10.10 8.92
N ILE A 42 -18.89 -9.25 9.93
CA ILE A 42 -18.16 -9.29 11.21
C ILE A 42 -19.13 -9.24 12.40
N SER A 43 -19.05 -10.25 13.28
CA SER A 43 -19.81 -10.24 14.53
C SER A 43 -19.25 -9.21 15.51
N PHE A 44 -20.08 -8.73 16.42
CA PHE A 44 -19.64 -7.80 17.47
C PHE A 44 -18.51 -8.38 18.33
N ASP A 45 -18.57 -9.65 18.73
CA ASP A 45 -17.49 -10.33 19.48
C ASP A 45 -16.14 -10.32 18.77
N LYS A 46 -16.13 -10.32 17.42
CA LYS A 46 -14.90 -10.19 16.64
C LYS A 46 -14.43 -8.74 16.63
N ALA A 47 -15.35 -7.79 16.42
CA ALA A 47 -15.05 -6.37 16.43
C ALA A 47 -14.48 -5.91 17.80
N ASP A 48 -15.06 -6.38 18.91
CA ASP A 48 -14.61 -6.09 20.28
C ASP A 48 -13.22 -6.65 20.60
N LYS A 49 -12.77 -7.68 19.87
CA LYS A 49 -11.40 -8.20 19.96
C LYS A 49 -10.41 -7.49 19.04
N MET A 50 -10.90 -6.72 18.07
CA MET A 50 -10.05 -6.01 17.11
C MET A 50 -9.58 -4.65 17.62
N ILE A 51 -10.39 -3.98 18.45
CA ILE A 51 -10.12 -2.65 18.99
C ILE A 51 -10.60 -2.54 20.44
N GLU A 52 -10.09 -1.55 21.17
CA GLU A 52 -10.54 -1.26 22.53
C GLU A 52 -11.88 -0.50 22.54
N ASN A 53 -12.71 -0.77 23.57
CA ASN A 53 -13.97 -0.07 23.83
C ASN A 53 -14.96 -0.08 22.66
N ALA A 54 -15.05 -1.20 21.93
CA ALA A 54 -16.04 -1.33 20.86
C ALA A 54 -17.46 -1.27 21.45
N ILE A 55 -18.33 -0.47 20.82
CA ILE A 55 -19.76 -0.37 21.19
C ILE A 55 -20.70 -0.71 20.03
N GLY A 56 -20.15 -1.00 18.85
CA GLY A 56 -20.89 -1.40 17.67
C GLY A 56 -19.99 -1.56 16.45
N THR A 57 -20.62 -1.79 15.29
CA THR A 57 -19.96 -1.84 13.98
C THR A 57 -20.44 -0.68 13.11
N PHE A 58 -19.60 -0.27 12.15
CA PHE A 58 -19.91 0.76 11.18
C PHE A 58 -19.75 0.19 9.77
N SER A 59 -20.71 0.46 8.89
CA SER A 59 -20.76 -0.11 7.55
C SER A 59 -20.67 0.96 6.47
N LEU A 60 -19.84 0.68 5.45
CA LEU A 60 -19.74 1.46 4.23
C LEU A 60 -20.24 0.62 3.03
N PRO A 61 -20.72 1.25 1.94
CA PRO A 61 -21.13 0.52 0.75
C PRO A 61 -19.97 -0.30 0.16
N LEU A 62 -20.20 -1.61 -0.01
CA LEU A 62 -19.32 -2.51 -0.75
C LEU A 62 -19.84 -2.66 -2.18
N GLY A 63 -19.00 -2.35 -3.15
CA GLY A 63 -19.23 -2.60 -4.56
C GLY A 63 -18.03 -3.30 -5.21
N VAL A 64 -18.14 -3.50 -6.52
CA VAL A 64 -17.04 -4.07 -7.32
C VAL A 64 -16.85 -3.26 -8.60
N ALA A 65 -15.60 -2.96 -8.93
CA ALA A 65 -15.24 -2.45 -10.23
C ALA A 65 -14.96 -3.60 -11.21
N THR A 66 -15.38 -3.40 -12.44
CA THR A 66 -15.35 -4.39 -13.53
C THR A 66 -14.36 -3.97 -14.62
N ASN A 67 -14.10 -4.87 -15.57
CA ASN A 67 -13.25 -4.69 -16.75
C ASN A 67 -11.72 -4.64 -16.51
N PHE A 68 -11.25 -4.79 -15.26
CA PHE A 68 -9.83 -4.74 -14.97
C PHE A 68 -9.10 -5.95 -15.57
N LYS A 69 -8.12 -5.66 -16.43
CA LYS A 69 -7.14 -6.64 -16.93
C LYS A 69 -5.76 -6.20 -16.49
N ILE A 70 -5.07 -7.01 -15.70
CA ILE A 70 -3.76 -6.70 -15.14
C ILE A 70 -2.81 -7.83 -15.56
N ASN A 71 -1.72 -7.49 -16.25
CA ASN A 71 -0.75 -8.46 -16.78
C ASN A 71 -1.40 -9.62 -17.54
N GLY A 72 -2.39 -9.30 -18.37
CA GLY A 72 -3.12 -10.30 -19.17
C GLY A 72 -4.22 -11.06 -18.43
N LYS A 73 -4.36 -10.92 -17.10
CA LYS A 73 -5.35 -11.61 -16.28
C LYS A 73 -6.51 -10.70 -15.89
N ASP A 74 -7.72 -11.26 -15.94
CA ASP A 74 -8.97 -10.58 -15.59
C ASP A 74 -9.22 -10.56 -14.08
N TYR A 75 -9.68 -9.40 -13.57
CA TYR A 75 -10.01 -9.17 -12.17
C TYR A 75 -11.33 -8.42 -12.03
N VAL A 76 -12.13 -8.84 -11.04
CA VAL A 76 -13.17 -8.00 -10.45
C VAL A 76 -12.59 -7.44 -9.15
N VAL A 77 -12.65 -6.12 -8.98
CA VAL A 77 -11.95 -5.42 -7.90
C VAL A 77 -12.95 -4.96 -6.84
N PRO A 78 -12.96 -5.51 -5.61
CA PRO A 78 -13.85 -5.05 -4.56
C PRO A 78 -13.43 -3.66 -4.05
N MET A 79 -14.42 -2.80 -3.79
CA MET A 79 -14.21 -1.41 -3.38
C MET A 79 -15.24 -1.04 -2.30
N VAL A 80 -14.77 -0.56 -1.14
CA VAL A 80 -15.59 -0.05 -0.04
C VAL A 80 -15.45 1.46 0.05
N ILE A 81 -16.50 2.19 -0.31
CA ILE A 81 -16.50 3.66 -0.36
C ILE A 81 -17.93 4.22 -0.35
N GLU A 82 -18.10 5.39 0.27
CA GLU A 82 -19.36 6.14 0.35
C GLU A 82 -19.58 7.13 -0.80
N GLU A 83 -18.49 7.54 -1.47
CA GLU A 83 -18.52 8.54 -2.53
C GLU A 83 -19.13 7.98 -3.83
N PRO A 84 -20.19 8.62 -4.37
CA PRO A 84 -20.77 8.24 -5.65
C PRO A 84 -19.76 8.31 -6.80
N SER A 85 -20.06 7.60 -7.88
CA SER A 85 -19.30 7.61 -9.15
C SER A 85 -17.88 7.04 -9.11
N VAL A 86 -17.24 6.83 -7.96
CA VAL A 86 -15.85 6.32 -7.89
C VAL A 86 -15.72 4.94 -8.55
N ILE A 87 -16.56 3.97 -8.16
CA ILE A 87 -16.55 2.61 -8.73
C ILE A 87 -16.91 2.63 -10.22
N ALA A 88 -17.84 3.52 -10.61
CA ALA A 88 -18.25 3.67 -12.01
C ALA A 88 -17.12 4.25 -12.87
N ALA A 89 -16.40 5.27 -12.38
CA ALA A 89 -15.26 5.87 -13.04
C ALA A 89 -14.10 4.86 -13.16
N ALA A 90 -13.79 4.11 -12.10
CA ALA A 90 -12.78 3.05 -12.13
C ALA A 90 -13.13 1.98 -13.18
N SER A 91 -14.38 1.50 -13.20
CA SER A 91 -14.85 0.52 -14.17
C SER A 91 -14.79 1.03 -15.62
N LYS A 92 -15.15 2.31 -15.84
CA LYS A 92 -15.09 2.96 -17.16
C LYS A 92 -13.65 3.11 -17.63
N GLY A 93 -12.75 3.58 -16.76
CA GLY A 93 -11.32 3.71 -17.07
C GLY A 93 -10.70 2.35 -17.42
N ALA A 94 -10.98 1.32 -16.63
CA ALA A 94 -10.52 -0.04 -16.91
C ALA A 94 -11.07 -0.59 -18.24
N LYS A 95 -12.34 -0.32 -18.57
CA LYS A 95 -12.93 -0.70 -19.85
C LYS A 95 -12.20 -0.08 -21.04
N ILE A 96 -11.82 1.19 -20.95
CA ILE A 96 -11.07 1.88 -22.03
C ILE A 96 -9.64 1.32 -22.10
N ALA A 97 -8.95 1.17 -20.97
CA ALA A 97 -7.60 0.59 -20.93
C ALA A 97 -7.55 -0.82 -21.54
N ARG A 98 -8.60 -1.62 -21.32
CA ARG A 98 -8.72 -3.00 -21.85
C ARG A 98 -8.61 -3.06 -23.38
N ILE A 99 -9.01 -2.02 -24.10
CA ILE A 99 -8.92 -1.95 -25.58
C ILE A 99 -7.47 -2.10 -26.06
N LYS A 100 -6.50 -1.55 -25.31
CA LYS A 100 -5.07 -1.67 -25.60
C LYS A 100 -4.37 -2.70 -24.69
N GLY A 101 -5.11 -3.67 -24.15
CA GLY A 101 -4.55 -4.80 -23.40
C GLY A 101 -4.71 -4.70 -21.87
N GLY A 102 -5.15 -3.57 -21.34
CA GLY A 102 -5.33 -3.34 -19.90
C GLY A 102 -4.12 -2.66 -19.26
N PHE A 103 -3.81 -3.07 -18.03
CA PHE A 103 -2.73 -2.52 -17.22
C PHE A 103 -1.53 -3.49 -17.17
N GLU A 104 -0.34 -2.94 -17.37
CA GLU A 104 0.93 -3.60 -17.09
C GLU A 104 1.40 -3.15 -15.71
N VAL A 105 1.69 -4.11 -14.82
CA VAL A 105 2.03 -3.83 -13.42
C VAL A 105 3.27 -4.61 -13.02
N THR A 106 4.20 -3.92 -12.36
CA THR A 106 5.37 -4.51 -11.70
C THR A 106 5.39 -4.07 -10.24
N ALA A 107 5.80 -4.97 -9.36
CA ALA A 107 5.97 -4.69 -7.94
C ALA A 107 7.36 -5.12 -7.49
N ASP A 108 7.97 -4.32 -6.63
CA ASP A 108 9.21 -4.67 -5.92
C ASP A 108 8.92 -5.78 -4.89
N GLU A 109 9.98 -6.28 -4.26
CA GLU A 109 9.87 -7.14 -3.09
C GLU A 109 9.15 -6.43 -1.92
N SER A 110 8.54 -7.23 -1.04
CA SER A 110 7.83 -6.74 0.15
C SER A 110 8.79 -6.42 1.28
N TYR A 111 9.63 -5.39 1.12
CA TYR A 111 10.50 -4.95 2.20
C TYR A 111 9.83 -3.93 3.12
N SER A 112 9.95 -4.17 4.43
CA SER A 112 9.64 -3.22 5.50
C SER A 112 10.94 -2.59 6.01
N ILE A 113 10.90 -1.30 6.33
CA ILE A 113 12.05 -0.57 6.90
C ILE A 113 11.78 -0.39 8.39
N GLY A 114 12.62 -0.98 9.24
CA GLY A 114 12.63 -0.73 10.67
C GLY A 114 13.68 0.31 11.02
N GLN A 115 13.37 1.25 11.92
CA GLN A 115 14.29 2.31 12.35
C GLN A 115 14.56 2.23 13.84
N ILE A 116 15.83 2.31 14.20
CA ILE A 116 16.32 2.37 15.57
C ILE A 116 17.09 3.67 15.73
N GLN A 117 16.57 4.56 16.57
CA GLN A 117 17.19 5.85 16.85
C GLN A 117 18.19 5.70 17.99
N ILE A 118 19.47 5.96 17.73
CA ILE A 118 20.56 5.92 18.70
C ILE A 118 21.02 7.35 19.00
N LEU A 119 21.08 7.66 20.29
CA LEU A 119 21.46 8.97 20.82
C LEU A 119 22.82 8.90 21.53
N ASN A 120 23.46 10.07 21.66
CA ASN A 120 24.69 10.28 22.42
C ASN A 120 25.88 9.43 21.93
N VAL A 121 26.08 9.38 20.62
CA VAL A 121 27.17 8.61 19.99
C VAL A 121 27.96 9.46 19.01
N ASP A 122 29.24 9.14 18.84
CA ASP A 122 29.99 9.50 17.64
C ASP A 122 29.50 8.63 16.49
N ALA A 123 28.78 9.24 15.54
CA ALA A 123 28.13 8.50 14.46
C ALA A 123 29.14 7.73 13.60
N ASN A 124 30.29 8.30 13.26
CA ASN A 124 31.29 7.65 12.41
C ASN A 124 31.85 6.39 13.08
N LEU A 125 32.21 6.48 14.37
CA LEU A 125 32.68 5.33 15.13
C LEU A 125 31.58 4.28 15.32
N ALA A 126 30.36 4.70 15.62
CA ALA A 126 29.22 3.80 15.80
C ALA A 126 28.85 3.05 14.52
N ILE A 127 28.82 3.73 13.37
CA ILE A 127 28.54 3.13 12.05
C ILE A 127 29.55 2.04 11.75
N LYS A 128 30.85 2.32 11.94
CA LYS A 128 31.90 1.32 11.69
C LYS A 128 31.72 0.07 12.56
N LYS A 129 31.47 0.26 13.85
CA LYS A 129 31.24 -0.86 14.77
C LYS A 129 29.98 -1.66 14.42
N ILE A 130 28.91 -1.01 13.97
CA ILE A 130 27.70 -1.70 13.52
C ILE A 130 27.98 -2.51 12.24
N GLN A 131 28.74 -1.93 11.30
CA GLN A 131 29.15 -2.64 10.08
C GLN A 131 29.96 -3.90 10.41
N ASP A 132 30.92 -3.81 11.34
CA ASP A 132 31.73 -4.95 11.81
C ASP A 132 30.89 -6.05 12.50
N SER A 133 29.72 -5.69 13.07
CA SER A 133 28.77 -6.60 13.75
C SER A 133 27.53 -6.95 12.91
N THR A 134 27.52 -6.66 11.61
CA THR A 134 26.33 -6.83 10.74
C THR A 134 25.73 -8.24 10.82
N SER A 135 26.55 -9.29 10.69
CA SER A 135 26.08 -10.67 10.71
C SER A 135 25.41 -11.03 12.04
N GLU A 136 26.03 -10.64 13.16
CA GLU A 136 25.48 -10.89 14.50
C GLU A 136 24.12 -10.19 14.69
N ILE A 137 24.00 -8.95 14.22
CA ILE A 137 22.76 -8.18 14.32
C ILE A 137 21.65 -8.82 13.47
N LEU A 138 21.96 -9.21 12.23
CA LEU A 138 20.98 -9.84 11.33
C LEU A 138 20.56 -11.23 11.83
N GLU A 139 21.48 -12.03 12.37
CA GLU A 139 21.17 -13.31 13.01
C GLU A 139 20.23 -13.13 14.21
N LEU A 140 20.52 -12.14 15.07
CA LEU A 140 19.68 -11.82 16.21
C LEU A 140 18.28 -11.35 15.78
N ALA A 141 18.19 -10.48 14.77
CA ALA A 141 16.89 -10.06 14.22
C ALA A 141 16.09 -11.25 13.69
N ASN A 142 16.72 -12.10 12.87
CA ASN A 142 16.06 -13.26 12.26
C ASN A 142 15.67 -14.35 13.27
N SER A 143 16.34 -14.43 14.42
CA SER A 143 15.93 -15.30 15.54
C SER A 143 14.52 -15.00 16.07
N LYS A 144 13.96 -13.82 15.78
CA LYS A 144 12.61 -13.40 16.21
C LYS A 144 11.50 -13.87 15.29
N SER A 145 11.81 -14.56 14.19
CA SER A 145 10.82 -15.20 13.34
C SER A 145 11.26 -16.56 12.84
N ASN A 146 10.59 -17.60 13.33
CA ASN A 146 10.76 -18.95 12.79
C ASN A 146 10.16 -19.08 11.38
N THR A 147 9.08 -18.35 11.08
CA THR A 147 8.36 -18.47 9.79
C THR A 147 9.14 -17.80 8.66
N LEU A 148 9.55 -16.55 8.84
CA LEU A 148 10.26 -15.81 7.79
C LEU A 148 11.61 -16.47 7.47
N SER A 149 12.34 -16.92 8.50
CA SER A 149 13.62 -17.61 8.32
C SER A 149 13.49 -18.89 7.49
N LYS A 150 12.43 -19.69 7.71
CA LYS A 150 12.15 -20.90 6.90
C LYS A 150 11.83 -20.61 5.44
N MET A 151 11.32 -19.41 5.14
CA MET A 151 10.99 -18.97 3.79
C MET A 151 12.17 -18.26 3.10
N ASN A 152 13.35 -18.25 3.71
CA ASN A 152 14.49 -17.42 3.29
C ASN A 152 14.11 -15.93 3.17
N LYS A 153 13.23 -15.44 4.06
CA LYS A 153 12.81 -14.03 4.22
C LYS A 153 13.45 -13.45 5.49
N GLY A 154 12.89 -12.39 6.09
CA GLY A 154 13.41 -11.77 7.30
C GLY A 154 14.39 -10.62 7.03
N ALA A 155 15.15 -10.21 8.04
CA ALA A 155 16.13 -9.13 7.96
C ALA A 155 17.23 -9.45 6.95
N LYS A 156 17.40 -8.57 5.96
CA LYS A 156 18.32 -8.73 4.82
C LYS A 156 19.51 -7.79 4.88
N GLU A 157 19.26 -6.56 5.32
CA GLU A 157 20.23 -5.48 5.24
C GLU A 157 20.14 -4.65 6.51
N ILE A 158 21.30 -4.15 6.94
CA ILE A 158 21.40 -3.09 7.95
C ILE A 158 22.10 -1.90 7.30
N THR A 159 21.50 -0.72 7.42
CA THR A 159 22.13 0.53 6.99
C THR A 159 22.12 1.51 8.14
N CYS A 160 22.95 2.54 8.04
CA CYS A 160 23.03 3.58 9.06
C CYS A 160 23.12 4.94 8.38
N ARG A 161 22.45 5.93 8.96
CA ARG A 161 22.61 7.33 8.56
C ARG A 161 22.65 8.23 9.77
N GLU A 162 23.37 9.33 9.65
CA GLU A 162 23.34 10.42 10.61
C GLU A 162 22.27 11.43 10.18
N ILE A 163 21.58 12.01 11.16
CA ILE A 163 20.71 13.16 10.96
C ILE A 163 21.11 14.28 11.92
N ASP A 164 21.23 15.48 11.37
CA ASP A 164 21.45 16.70 12.16
C ASP A 164 20.11 17.29 12.57
N THR A 165 19.97 17.58 13.86
CA THR A 165 18.77 18.22 14.40
C THR A 165 19.15 19.43 15.26
N PRO A 166 18.23 20.36 15.53
CA PRO A 166 18.49 21.47 16.46
C PRO A 166 18.92 21.01 17.86
N SER A 167 18.55 19.78 18.27
CA SER A 167 18.91 19.19 19.56
C SER A 167 20.21 18.36 19.52
N GLY A 168 20.92 18.37 18.38
CA GLY A 168 22.15 17.61 18.15
C GLY A 168 21.97 16.43 17.20
N ASN A 169 23.09 15.76 16.94
CA ASN A 169 23.17 14.69 15.95
C ASN A 169 22.57 13.38 16.49
N MET A 170 21.91 12.64 15.60
CA MET A 170 21.30 11.35 15.92
C MET A 170 21.73 10.32 14.88
N LEU A 171 22.03 9.11 15.33
CA LEU A 171 22.30 7.98 14.45
C LEU A 171 21.00 7.18 14.25
N ILE A 172 20.60 6.99 13.00
CA ILE A 172 19.48 6.11 12.64
C ILE A 172 20.03 4.84 12.04
N VAL A 173 19.79 3.73 12.72
CA VAL A 173 20.08 2.39 12.21
C VAL A 173 18.81 1.85 11.57
N GLU A 174 18.91 1.37 10.34
CA GLU A 174 17.77 0.80 9.61
C GLU A 174 17.94 -0.67 9.33
N LEU A 175 16.89 -1.45 9.59
CA LEU A 175 16.77 -2.83 9.16
C LEU A 175 15.86 -2.90 7.94
N LEU A 176 16.34 -3.49 6.84
CA LEU A 176 15.50 -3.87 5.72
C LEU A 176 15.04 -5.31 5.90
N ILE A 177 13.73 -5.53 5.97
CA ILE A 177 13.14 -6.82 6.36
C ILE A 177 12.20 -7.30 5.27
N ASP A 178 12.45 -8.48 4.70
CA ASP A 178 11.51 -9.18 3.84
C ASP A 178 10.36 -9.74 4.69
N VAL A 179 9.18 -9.15 4.55
CA VAL A 179 8.00 -9.53 5.33
C VAL A 179 7.04 -10.44 4.55
N GLY A 180 7.40 -10.81 3.32
CA GLY A 180 6.58 -11.63 2.46
C GLY A 180 5.19 -11.05 2.21
N ASP A 181 4.15 -11.81 2.57
CA ASP A 181 2.76 -11.42 2.30
C ASP A 181 2.17 -10.51 3.39
N ALA A 182 2.89 -10.32 4.49
CA ALA A 182 2.45 -9.44 5.56
C ALA A 182 2.68 -7.95 5.22
N MET A 183 1.94 -7.06 5.89
CA MET A 183 2.29 -5.64 5.91
C MET A 183 3.67 -5.44 6.57
N GLY A 184 3.91 -6.10 7.70
CA GLY A 184 5.24 -6.16 8.32
C GLY A 184 5.45 -5.35 9.59
N ALA A 185 4.49 -4.52 10.01
CA ALA A 185 4.65 -3.60 11.14
C ALA A 185 5.09 -4.31 12.44
N ASN A 186 4.31 -5.29 12.91
CA ASN A 186 4.58 -5.98 14.18
C ASN A 186 5.94 -6.68 14.16
N ILE A 187 6.23 -7.46 13.12
CA ILE A 187 7.50 -8.19 13.04
C ILE A 187 8.71 -7.25 12.92
N THR A 188 8.55 -6.13 12.21
CA THR A 188 9.60 -5.10 12.09
C THR A 188 9.91 -4.51 13.45
N ASN A 189 8.89 -4.12 14.22
CA ASN A 189 9.06 -3.57 15.57
C ASN A 189 9.72 -4.59 16.51
N THR A 190 9.24 -5.84 16.51
CA THR A 190 9.83 -6.92 17.32
C THR A 190 11.31 -7.14 16.98
N MET A 191 11.68 -7.14 15.70
CA MET A 191 13.09 -7.25 15.30
C MET A 191 13.91 -6.04 15.75
N CYS A 192 13.37 -4.82 15.64
CA CYS A 192 14.05 -3.60 16.09
C CYS A 192 14.25 -3.58 17.61
N GLU A 193 13.23 -3.96 18.39
CA GLU A 193 13.31 -4.10 19.84
C GLU A 193 14.36 -5.13 20.25
N ALA A 194 14.40 -6.26 19.55
CA ALA A 194 15.33 -7.35 19.82
C ALA A 194 16.80 -6.97 19.63
N VAL A 195 17.13 -6.27 18.55
CA VAL A 195 18.53 -5.91 18.26
C VAL A 195 19.00 -4.66 19.00
N SER A 196 18.07 -3.84 19.53
CA SER A 196 18.41 -2.57 20.17
C SER A 196 19.42 -2.71 21.32
N PRO A 197 19.29 -3.66 22.27
CA PRO A 197 20.27 -3.82 23.35
C PRO A 197 21.69 -4.18 22.83
N LEU A 198 21.77 -4.94 21.74
CA LEU A 198 23.05 -5.27 21.10
C LEU A 198 23.66 -4.01 20.46
N ILE A 199 22.86 -3.22 19.76
CA ILE A 199 23.31 -1.96 19.15
C ILE A 199 23.76 -0.96 20.22
N GLU A 200 23.04 -0.84 21.34
CA GLU A 200 23.46 0.00 22.48
C GLU A 200 24.83 -0.45 23.03
N LYS A 201 25.03 -1.76 23.20
CA LYS A 201 26.32 -2.32 23.65
C LYS A 201 27.46 -2.04 22.67
N ILE A 202 27.21 -2.18 21.36
CA ILE A 202 28.21 -1.95 20.30
C ILE A 202 28.60 -0.48 20.24
N THR A 203 27.61 0.40 20.27
CA THR A 203 27.79 1.85 20.02
C THR A 203 28.17 2.62 21.30
N GLY A 204 27.77 2.13 22.47
CA GLY A 204 27.81 2.88 23.73
C GLY A 204 26.68 3.92 23.84
N GLY A 205 25.78 3.97 22.87
CA GLY A 205 24.67 4.91 22.81
C GLY A 205 23.42 4.43 23.53
N ARG A 206 22.38 5.27 23.48
CA ARG A 206 21.05 4.94 24.00
C ARG A 206 20.04 4.88 22.86
N ALA A 207 19.35 3.76 22.72
CA ALA A 207 18.24 3.61 21.79
C ALA A 207 16.97 4.28 22.36
N LEU A 208 16.30 5.09 21.56
CA LEU A 208 15.04 5.76 21.92
C LEU A 208 13.84 5.09 21.23
N LEU A 209 13.69 5.31 19.93
CA LEU A 209 12.63 4.71 19.12
C LEU A 209 13.10 3.42 18.44
N ARG A 210 12.18 2.44 18.34
CA ARG A 210 12.32 1.15 17.65
C ARG A 210 11.04 0.88 16.88
N ILE A 211 10.94 1.38 15.65
CA ILE A 211 9.64 1.48 14.98
C ILE A 211 9.80 1.33 13.48
N LEU A 212 8.80 0.74 12.81
CA LEU A 212 8.76 0.77 11.35
C LEU A 212 8.68 2.21 10.81
N SER A 213 9.18 2.39 9.59
CA SER A 213 8.86 3.54 8.75
C SER A 213 7.71 3.20 7.82
N ASN A 214 6.63 3.99 7.86
CA ASN A 214 5.56 3.90 6.87
C ASN A 214 5.98 4.47 5.51
N TYR A 215 7.14 5.14 5.40
CA TYR A 215 7.65 5.59 4.11
C TYR A 215 8.31 4.43 3.36
N SER A 216 7.48 3.54 2.80
CA SER A 216 7.86 2.24 2.23
C SER A 216 8.46 2.32 0.83
N THR A 217 9.52 3.12 0.65
CA THR A 217 10.19 3.33 -0.65
C THR A 217 10.91 2.09 -1.21
N ARG A 218 11.02 1.01 -0.43
CA ARG A 218 11.56 -0.30 -0.84
C ARG A 218 10.47 -1.34 -1.11
N ARG A 219 9.23 -0.88 -1.33
CA ARG A 219 8.05 -1.70 -1.64
C ARG A 219 7.17 -0.97 -2.67
N MET A 220 7.76 -0.59 -3.80
CA MET A 220 7.06 0.21 -4.80
C MET A 220 6.26 -0.67 -5.76
N VAL A 221 5.13 -0.13 -6.22
CA VAL A 221 4.33 -0.72 -7.31
C VAL A 221 4.22 0.31 -8.42
N LYS A 222 4.39 -0.14 -9.66
CA LYS A 222 4.25 0.68 -10.87
C LYS A 222 3.19 0.07 -11.76
N ALA A 223 2.24 0.89 -12.20
CA ALA A 223 1.20 0.51 -13.14
C ALA A 223 1.23 1.43 -14.36
N LYS A 224 1.01 0.86 -15.54
CA LYS A 224 0.96 1.56 -16.83
C LYS A 224 -0.25 1.06 -17.62
N ALA A 225 -0.90 1.96 -18.34
CA ALA A 225 -1.91 1.61 -19.34
C ALA A 225 -1.80 2.55 -20.55
N ILE A 226 -2.28 2.09 -21.70
CA ILE A 226 -2.41 2.90 -22.92
C ILE A 226 -3.91 3.08 -23.19
N PHE A 227 -4.31 4.31 -23.46
CA PHE A 227 -5.69 4.64 -23.77
C PHE A 227 -5.82 5.05 -25.22
N GLU A 228 -6.76 4.45 -25.93
CA GLU A 228 -7.05 4.81 -27.31
C GLU A 228 -7.69 6.20 -27.40
N LYS A 229 -7.16 7.05 -28.29
CA LYS A 229 -7.62 8.42 -28.50
C LYS A 229 -9.12 8.51 -28.74
N GLU A 230 -9.63 7.71 -29.66
CA GLU A 230 -11.04 7.71 -30.05
C GLU A 230 -11.92 7.32 -28.87
N SER A 231 -11.46 6.38 -28.04
CA SER A 231 -12.19 5.90 -26.87
C SER A 231 -12.18 6.86 -25.68
N VAL A 232 -11.22 7.78 -25.60
CA VAL A 232 -11.21 8.85 -24.58
C VAL A 232 -11.95 10.11 -25.04
N GLY A 233 -12.20 10.29 -26.35
CA GLY A 233 -12.99 11.39 -26.89
C GLY A 233 -12.30 12.23 -27.95
N GLY A 234 -11.20 11.76 -28.55
CA GLY A 234 -10.50 12.44 -29.64
C GLY A 234 -9.24 13.20 -29.17
N GLU A 235 -8.56 13.84 -30.13
CA GLU A 235 -7.27 14.51 -29.92
C GLU A 235 -7.37 15.63 -28.88
N ASP A 236 -8.38 16.48 -28.98
CA ASP A 236 -8.58 17.59 -28.04
C ASP A 236 -8.74 17.10 -26.58
N VAL A 237 -9.36 15.94 -26.37
CA VAL A 237 -9.48 15.35 -25.01
C VAL A 237 -8.14 14.83 -24.53
N VAL A 238 -7.34 14.22 -25.40
CA VAL A 238 -5.97 13.79 -25.06
C VAL A 238 -5.13 15.00 -24.66
N ASP A 239 -5.16 16.09 -25.43
CA ASP A 239 -4.45 17.34 -25.10
C ASP A 239 -4.89 17.91 -23.76
N ASN A 240 -6.18 17.95 -23.49
CA ASN A 240 -6.70 18.41 -22.20
C ASN A 240 -6.27 17.52 -21.02
N ILE A 241 -6.13 16.20 -21.23
CA ILE A 241 -5.58 15.30 -20.21
C ILE A 241 -4.11 15.64 -19.90
N ILE A 242 -3.30 15.92 -20.94
CA ILE A 242 -1.91 16.33 -20.76
C ILE A 242 -1.83 17.66 -20.02
N LEU A 243 -2.59 18.68 -20.44
CA LEU A 243 -2.63 19.98 -19.77
C LEU A 243 -3.11 19.89 -18.31
N ALA A 244 -4.10 19.03 -18.03
CA ALA A 244 -4.57 18.80 -16.67
C ALA A 244 -3.52 18.11 -15.79
N PHE A 245 -2.76 17.17 -16.35
CA PHE A 245 -1.61 16.56 -15.69
C PHE A 245 -0.51 17.60 -15.42
N GLU A 246 -0.13 18.41 -16.40
CA GLU A 246 0.89 19.45 -16.24
C GLU A 246 0.47 20.47 -15.18
N PHE A 247 -0.80 20.85 -15.12
CA PHE A 247 -1.33 21.67 -14.04
C PHE A 247 -1.14 20.99 -12.67
N ALA A 248 -1.50 19.71 -12.56
CA ALA A 248 -1.32 18.95 -11.31
C ALA A 248 0.15 18.74 -10.92
N ASP A 249 1.08 18.62 -11.87
CA ASP A 249 2.50 18.44 -11.56
C ASP A 249 3.20 19.75 -11.16
N ASN A 250 2.63 20.90 -11.54
CA ASN A 250 3.25 22.21 -11.35
C ASN A 250 2.57 23.09 -10.29
N ASP A 251 1.34 22.79 -9.87
CA ASP A 251 0.63 23.51 -8.80
C ASP A 251 0.23 22.59 -7.63
N VAL A 252 0.58 22.98 -6.40
CA VAL A 252 0.32 22.19 -5.19
C VAL A 252 -1.18 22.03 -4.91
N TYR A 253 -1.98 23.08 -5.12
CA TYR A 253 -3.42 23.01 -4.86
C TYR A 253 -4.08 22.00 -5.79
N ARG A 254 -3.69 21.99 -7.06
CA ARG A 254 -4.16 20.98 -8.00
C ARG A 254 -3.60 19.59 -7.71
N ALA A 255 -2.31 19.47 -7.38
CA ALA A 255 -1.66 18.21 -7.06
C ALA A 255 -2.40 17.44 -5.95
N VAL A 256 -2.77 18.13 -4.87
CA VAL A 256 -3.52 17.54 -3.75
C VAL A 256 -4.87 16.98 -4.23
N THR A 257 -5.60 17.73 -5.04
CA THR A 257 -6.89 17.29 -5.58
C THR A 257 -6.73 16.11 -6.56
N HIS A 258 -5.68 16.15 -7.39
CA HIS A 258 -5.34 15.08 -8.33
C HIS A 258 -5.02 13.78 -7.61
N ASN A 259 -4.15 13.84 -6.60
CA ASN A 259 -3.76 12.68 -5.80
C ASN A 259 -4.92 12.16 -4.95
N LYS A 260 -5.79 13.02 -4.40
CA LYS A 260 -7.04 12.59 -3.75
C LYS A 260 -7.88 11.72 -4.69
N GLY A 261 -8.00 12.11 -5.97
CA GLY A 261 -8.71 11.32 -6.98
C GLY A 261 -8.10 9.93 -7.20
N ILE A 262 -6.77 9.81 -7.14
CA ILE A 262 -6.08 8.51 -7.19
C ILE A 262 -6.40 7.69 -5.93
N MET A 263 -6.35 8.32 -4.76
CA MET A 263 -6.59 7.66 -3.48
C MET A 263 -8.03 7.21 -3.29
N ASN A 264 -9.03 7.87 -3.89
CA ASN A 264 -10.41 7.36 -3.95
C ASN A 264 -10.46 5.91 -4.46
N GLY A 265 -9.70 5.60 -5.51
CA GLY A 265 -9.59 4.24 -6.03
C GLY A 265 -8.83 3.32 -5.08
N ILE A 266 -7.60 3.71 -4.71
CA ILE A 266 -6.69 2.87 -3.91
C ILE A 266 -7.27 2.53 -2.53
N ILE A 267 -7.75 3.54 -1.80
CA ILE A 267 -8.24 3.35 -0.42
C ILE A 267 -9.53 2.57 -0.38
N SER A 268 -10.40 2.71 -1.39
CA SER A 268 -11.61 1.87 -1.44
C SER A 268 -11.27 0.38 -1.55
N VAL A 269 -10.23 0.02 -2.30
CA VAL A 269 -9.75 -1.37 -2.39
C VAL A 269 -9.08 -1.78 -1.08
N ALA A 270 -8.22 -0.92 -0.51
CA ALA A 270 -7.55 -1.19 0.76
C ALA A 270 -8.57 -1.50 1.88
N ASN A 271 -9.63 -0.71 1.98
CA ASN A 271 -10.72 -0.94 2.94
C ASN A 271 -11.42 -2.27 2.67
N ALA A 272 -11.69 -2.61 1.40
CA ALA A 272 -12.36 -3.85 1.03
C ALA A 272 -11.57 -5.12 1.38
N VAL A 273 -10.24 -5.03 1.42
CA VAL A 273 -9.34 -6.14 1.76
C VAL A 273 -8.68 -6.01 3.14
N GLY A 274 -9.21 -5.15 4.01
CA GLY A 274 -8.78 -5.02 5.40
C GLY A 274 -7.36 -4.49 5.59
N GLN A 275 -6.85 -3.68 4.67
CA GLN A 275 -5.53 -3.05 4.76
C GLN A 275 -5.57 -1.74 5.53
N ASP A 276 -4.43 -1.33 6.09
CA ASP A 276 -4.29 -0.03 6.77
C ASP A 276 -4.24 1.12 5.75
N SER A 277 -5.38 1.79 5.57
CA SER A 277 -5.50 2.94 4.66
C SER A 277 -4.65 4.14 5.06
N ARG A 278 -4.37 4.34 6.37
CA ARG A 278 -3.57 5.48 6.86
C ARG A 278 -2.10 5.29 6.48
N ALA A 279 -1.59 4.06 6.56
CA ALA A 279 -0.24 3.74 6.14
C ALA A 279 -0.03 4.02 4.64
N ILE A 280 -1.01 3.61 3.81
CA ILE A 280 -0.97 3.84 2.36
C ILE A 280 -1.04 5.34 2.04
N GLU A 281 -1.98 6.08 2.63
CA GLU A 281 -2.10 7.53 2.45
C GLU A 281 -0.83 8.28 2.87
N ALA A 282 -0.29 7.98 4.05
CA ALA A 282 0.91 8.64 4.55
C ALA A 282 2.10 8.43 3.60
N ALA A 283 2.31 7.19 3.15
CA ALA A 283 3.37 6.84 2.22
C ALA A 283 3.21 7.53 0.86
N ALA A 284 2.00 7.48 0.29
CA ALA A 284 1.69 8.07 -1.01
C ALA A 284 1.91 9.58 -1.01
N ASN A 285 1.37 10.28 0.00
CA ASN A 285 1.51 11.74 0.10
C ASN A 285 2.96 12.17 0.39
N ALA A 286 3.70 11.42 1.20
CA ALA A 286 5.13 11.67 1.40
C ALA A 286 5.92 11.45 0.09
N TYR A 287 5.61 10.39 -0.67
CA TYR A 287 6.25 10.10 -1.94
C TYR A 287 5.96 11.16 -3.00
N ALA A 288 4.75 11.73 -3.02
CA ALA A 288 4.38 12.85 -3.88
C ALA A 288 5.28 14.08 -3.68
N ALA A 289 5.92 14.22 -2.52
CA ALA A 289 6.83 15.32 -2.18
C ALA A 289 8.32 14.97 -2.24
N ILE A 290 8.69 13.79 -2.77
CA ILE A 290 10.09 13.30 -2.78
C ILE A 290 11.09 14.26 -3.45
N SER A 291 10.62 15.10 -4.39
CA SER A 291 11.45 16.10 -5.08
C SER A 291 11.66 17.41 -4.29
N GLY A 292 11.13 17.50 -3.06
CA GLY A 292 11.09 18.73 -2.26
C GLY A 292 9.86 19.61 -2.54
N LYS A 293 9.05 19.28 -3.54
CA LYS A 293 7.73 19.88 -3.82
C LYS A 293 6.70 18.77 -3.99
N TYR A 294 5.51 18.96 -3.41
CA TYR A 294 4.38 18.04 -3.57
C TYR A 294 3.82 18.13 -5.00
N ARG A 295 3.74 16.99 -5.69
CA ARG A 295 3.44 16.86 -7.13
C ARG A 295 2.44 15.72 -7.42
N SER A 296 2.08 15.53 -8.69
CA SER A 296 1.26 14.41 -9.14
C SER A 296 1.96 13.05 -8.89
N LEU A 297 1.22 12.08 -8.36
CA LEU A 297 1.66 10.69 -8.24
C LEU A 297 1.64 9.92 -9.57
N SER A 298 0.82 10.36 -10.52
CA SER A 298 0.74 9.77 -11.86
C SER A 298 1.41 10.66 -12.91
N LYS A 299 1.82 10.05 -14.03
CA LYS A 299 2.33 10.76 -15.20
C LYS A 299 1.46 10.42 -16.40
N TRP A 300 1.17 11.43 -17.21
CA TRP A 300 0.44 11.28 -18.47
C TRP A 300 1.29 11.81 -19.62
N SER A 301 1.27 11.10 -20.75
CA SER A 301 1.99 11.46 -21.97
C SER A 301 1.21 10.95 -23.19
N LYS A 302 1.39 11.60 -24.34
CA LYS A 302 0.80 11.20 -25.62
C LYS A 302 1.89 10.99 -26.67
#